data_AF-A0A0K2XZC4-F1
#
_entry.id   AF-A0A0K2XZC4-F1
#
_cell.length_a   1.000
_cell.length_b   1.000
_cell.length_c   1.000
_cell.angle_alpha   90.00
_cell.angle_beta   90.00
_cell.angle_gamma   90.00
#
_symmetry.space_group_name_H-M   'P 1'
#
loop_
_entity.id
_entity.type
_entity.pdbx_description
1 polymer ?
#
loop_
_entity_poly.entity_id
_entity_poly.type
_entity_poly.pdbx_seq_one_letter_code
_entity_poly.pdbx_strand_id
1 'polypeptide(L)'
;MRLKILGGVCKGLNLQMPAKATTRPTKAIIKESFFNVLQDSVLQSTFIEAFGGSGSMGLEALSRGAYEALFFEKDAQAFKVLQTNAQTIKERLPQARLKTICADVLSAFSGHLKGLEPRGLVVLYLDPPFMEGIYEKCWALLESLNPLERFLKHGFLLVFEHLSGASMPRNAASFSIIKERKFGRTTLSYYLYTKE
;
A
#
# COMPACT_ATOMS: atom_id res chain seq x y z
N MET A 1 -4.06 21.23 5.52
CA MET A 1 -3.49 20.83 4.20
C MET A 1 -4.43 19.88 3.49
N ARG A 2 -4.58 20.01 2.17
CA ARG A 2 -5.29 19.04 1.31
C ARG A 2 -4.37 17.85 1.03
N LEU A 3 -4.95 16.66 0.87
CA LEU A 3 -4.22 15.48 0.41
C LEU A 3 -3.75 15.72 -1.03
N LYS A 4 -2.48 15.44 -1.31
CA LYS A 4 -1.86 15.64 -2.62
C LYS A 4 -0.72 14.66 -2.89
N ILE A 5 -0.33 14.57 -4.15
CA ILE A 5 0.90 13.90 -4.59
C ILE A 5 2.10 14.79 -4.25
N LEU A 6 3.13 14.22 -3.62
CA LEU A 6 4.28 14.94 -3.07
C LEU A 6 5.48 14.93 -4.02
N GLY A 7 5.66 13.89 -4.83
CA GLY A 7 6.79 13.70 -5.73
C GLY A 7 6.43 13.01 -7.03
N GLY A 8 7.40 12.90 -7.93
CA GLY A 8 7.23 12.29 -9.25
C GLY A 8 6.50 13.19 -10.25
N VAL A 9 6.05 12.58 -11.36
CA VAL A 9 5.47 13.28 -12.53
C VAL A 9 4.17 14.02 -12.19
N CYS A 10 3.37 13.47 -11.28
CA CYS A 10 2.08 14.05 -10.85
C CYS A 10 2.22 14.95 -9.61
N LYS A 11 3.44 15.38 -9.24
CA LYS A 11 3.69 16.22 -8.05
C LYS A 11 2.76 17.44 -8.01
N GLY A 12 2.18 17.68 -6.83
CA GLY A 12 1.28 18.82 -6.58
C GLY A 12 -0.19 18.55 -6.93
N LEU A 13 -0.51 17.43 -7.59
CA LEU A 13 -1.88 17.04 -7.89
C LEU A 13 -2.68 16.79 -6.60
N ASN A 14 -3.83 17.43 -6.46
CA ASN A 14 -4.72 17.25 -5.32
C ASN A 14 -5.48 15.92 -5.44
N LEU A 15 -5.63 15.22 -4.32
CA LEU A 15 -6.44 14.02 -4.21
C LEU A 15 -7.67 14.31 -3.35
N GLN A 16 -8.79 13.73 -3.75
CA GLN A 16 -10.02 13.72 -2.95
C GLN A 16 -9.86 12.78 -1.74
N MET A 17 -10.56 13.10 -0.66
CA MET A 17 -10.59 12.31 0.56
C MET A 17 -12.00 11.80 0.83
N PRO A 18 -12.17 10.54 1.29
CA PRO A 18 -13.45 10.07 1.81
C PRO A 18 -13.91 10.94 2.98
N ALA A 19 -15.24 11.14 3.11
CA ALA A 19 -15.82 12.03 4.13
C ALA A 19 -15.44 11.64 5.57
N LYS A 20 -15.22 10.35 5.84
CA LYS A 20 -14.86 9.81 7.16
C LYS A 20 -13.35 9.83 7.47
N ALA A 21 -12.51 10.42 6.63
CA ALA A 21 -11.06 10.43 6.85
C ALA A 21 -10.64 11.50 7.86
N THR A 22 -10.26 11.08 9.08
CA THR A 22 -10.02 11.94 10.25
C THR A 22 -8.56 12.41 10.45
N THR A 23 -7.58 11.90 9.71
CA THR A 23 -6.14 12.09 10.02
C THR A 23 -5.34 12.72 8.88
N ARG A 24 -5.55 14.03 8.62
CA ARG A 24 -4.97 14.75 7.46
C ARG A 24 -3.46 15.13 7.56
N PRO A 25 -2.91 15.58 8.71
CA PRO A 25 -1.50 15.98 8.79
C PRO A 25 -0.54 14.78 8.85
N THR A 26 -0.89 13.76 9.64
CA THR A 26 -0.03 12.58 9.89
C THR A 26 0.26 11.81 8.60
N LYS A 27 -0.73 11.70 7.69
CA LYS A 27 -0.56 10.97 6.42
C LYS A 27 0.46 11.60 5.48
N ALA A 28 0.71 12.92 5.53
CA ALA A 28 1.71 13.54 4.66
C ALA A 28 3.14 13.18 5.08
N ILE A 29 3.43 13.25 6.39
CA ILE A 29 4.75 12.92 6.96
C ILE A 29 5.03 11.41 6.81
N ILE A 30 4.03 10.57 7.07
CA ILE A 30 4.12 9.12 6.89
C ILE A 30 4.43 8.80 5.42
N LYS A 31 3.68 9.38 4.48
CA LYS A 31 3.91 9.20 3.04
C LYS A 31 5.32 9.62 2.64
N GLU A 32 5.75 10.81 3.04
CA GLU A 32 7.10 11.31 2.74
C GLU A 32 8.17 10.38 3.32
N SER A 33 8.05 10.01 4.60
CA SER A 33 9.00 9.07 5.22
C SER A 33 9.01 7.71 4.52
N PHE A 34 7.86 7.20 4.10
CA PHE A 34 7.77 5.93 3.42
C PHE A 34 8.51 5.94 2.07
N PHE A 35 8.27 6.95 1.24
CA PHE A 35 8.97 7.07 -0.03
C PHE A 35 10.45 7.45 0.13
N ASN A 36 10.82 8.12 1.22
CA ASN A 36 12.21 8.32 1.59
C ASN A 36 12.90 7.01 2.04
N VAL A 37 12.15 6.01 2.49
CA VAL A 37 12.71 4.67 2.76
C VAL A 37 12.85 3.89 1.45
N LEU A 38 11.86 3.95 0.56
CA LEU A 38 11.91 3.23 -0.73
C LEU A 38 12.98 3.77 -1.68
N GLN A 39 13.18 5.10 -1.73
CA GLN A 39 14.07 5.77 -2.69
C GLN A 39 13.81 5.24 -4.11
N ASP A 40 14.87 4.88 -4.85
CA ASP A 40 14.80 4.37 -6.22
C ASP A 40 14.15 2.99 -6.35
N SER A 41 13.95 2.26 -5.24
CA SER A 41 13.29 0.94 -5.24
C SER A 41 11.82 1.02 -5.67
N VAL A 42 11.22 2.23 -5.66
CA VAL A 42 9.87 2.45 -6.20
C VAL A 42 9.85 2.39 -7.73
N LEU A 43 10.97 2.67 -8.41
CA LEU A 43 11.02 2.65 -9.87
C LEU A 43 10.77 1.24 -10.38
N GLN A 44 9.88 1.13 -11.36
CA GLN A 44 9.41 -0.13 -11.94
C GLN A 44 8.76 -1.11 -10.96
N SER A 45 8.51 -0.72 -9.70
CA SER A 45 7.88 -1.58 -8.69
C SER A 45 6.44 -1.94 -9.04
N THR A 46 5.99 -3.07 -8.50
CA THR A 46 4.57 -3.43 -8.43
C THR A 46 4.05 -3.07 -7.05
N PHE A 47 3.20 -2.05 -6.97
CA PHE A 47 2.67 -1.54 -5.71
C PHE A 47 1.26 -2.08 -5.43
N ILE A 48 0.99 -2.51 -4.21
CA ILE A 48 -0.32 -3.01 -3.78
C ILE A 48 -0.74 -2.25 -2.53
N GLU A 49 -1.80 -1.46 -2.63
CA GLU A 49 -2.43 -0.78 -1.48
C GLU A 49 -3.69 -1.57 -1.08
N ALA A 50 -3.58 -2.36 -0.02
CA ALA A 50 -4.60 -3.33 0.39
C ALA A 50 -5.84 -2.70 1.05
N PHE A 51 -5.67 -1.49 1.58
CA PHE A 51 -6.74 -0.70 2.19
C PHE A 51 -6.72 0.69 1.53
N GLY A 52 -7.29 0.75 0.34
CA GLY A 52 -7.07 1.80 -0.65
C GLY A 52 -7.50 3.18 -0.18
N GLY A 53 -8.67 3.32 0.44
CA GLY A 53 -9.22 4.60 0.86
C GLY A 53 -9.26 5.62 -0.28
N SER A 54 -8.26 6.50 -0.32
CA SER A 54 -8.08 7.53 -1.37
C SER A 54 -7.07 7.13 -2.47
N GLY A 55 -6.38 6.01 -2.33
CA GLY A 55 -5.28 5.54 -3.17
C GLY A 55 -3.98 6.28 -2.92
N SER A 56 -3.84 6.91 -1.76
CA SER A 56 -2.84 7.96 -1.55
C SER A 56 -1.41 7.45 -1.67
N MET A 57 -1.15 6.17 -1.38
CA MET A 57 0.20 5.60 -1.40
C MET A 57 0.52 5.04 -2.77
N GLY A 58 -0.35 4.21 -3.34
CA GLY A 58 -0.13 3.62 -4.67
C GLY A 58 -0.15 4.66 -5.79
N LEU A 59 -0.97 5.71 -5.70
CA LEU A 59 -0.97 6.79 -6.70
C LEU A 59 0.32 7.64 -6.62
N GLU A 60 0.88 7.82 -5.42
CA GLU A 60 2.20 8.44 -5.24
C GLU A 60 3.30 7.54 -5.82
N ALA A 61 3.20 6.22 -5.63
CA ALA A 61 4.13 5.26 -6.21
C ALA A 61 4.12 5.32 -7.74
N LEU A 62 2.94 5.35 -8.37
CA LEU A 62 2.81 5.56 -9.82
C LEU A 62 3.43 6.88 -10.29
N SER A 63 3.15 7.97 -9.56
CA SER A 63 3.76 9.27 -9.86
C SER A 63 5.30 9.20 -9.85
N ARG A 64 5.87 8.40 -8.94
CA ARG A 64 7.31 8.17 -8.78
C ARG A 64 7.88 7.10 -9.70
N GLY A 65 7.09 6.52 -10.59
CA GLY A 65 7.56 5.59 -11.62
C GLY A 65 7.41 4.11 -11.27
N ALA A 66 6.55 3.75 -10.32
CA ALA A 66 6.08 2.36 -10.18
C ALA A 66 5.49 1.88 -11.51
N TYR A 67 5.76 0.63 -11.86
CA TYR A 67 5.30 0.03 -13.10
C TYR A 67 3.78 -0.18 -13.10
N GLU A 68 3.26 -0.65 -11.97
CA GLU A 68 1.83 -0.83 -11.77
C GLU A 68 1.42 -0.60 -10.31
N ALA A 69 0.14 -0.26 -10.11
CA ALA A 69 -0.46 -0.20 -8.78
C ALA A 69 -1.84 -0.87 -8.73
N LEU A 70 -2.01 -1.74 -7.74
CA LEU A 70 -3.28 -2.39 -7.41
C LEU A 70 -3.83 -1.82 -6.11
N PHE A 71 -5.13 -1.59 -6.08
CA PHE A 71 -5.83 -1.02 -4.93
C PHE A 71 -7.02 -1.89 -4.58
N PHE A 72 -7.17 -2.23 -3.30
CA PHE A 72 -8.36 -2.89 -2.76
C PHE A 72 -9.06 -1.92 -1.82
N GLU A 73 -10.35 -1.69 -2.03
CA GLU A 73 -11.17 -0.92 -1.10
C GLU A 73 -12.55 -1.57 -0.98
N LYS A 74 -12.99 -1.82 0.25
CA LYS A 74 -14.24 -2.53 0.52
C LYS A 74 -15.43 -1.59 0.65
N ASP A 75 -15.22 -0.37 1.11
CA ASP A 75 -16.27 0.62 1.27
C ASP A 75 -16.58 1.27 -0.08
N ALA A 76 -17.81 1.10 -0.56
CA ALA A 76 -18.21 1.57 -1.89
C ALA A 76 -18.11 3.11 -2.05
N GLN A 77 -18.23 3.88 -0.96
CA GLN A 77 -18.10 5.34 -1.03
C GLN A 77 -16.63 5.75 -1.14
N ALA A 78 -15.75 5.14 -0.35
CA ALA A 78 -14.31 5.32 -0.46
C ALA A 78 -13.80 4.83 -1.84
N PHE A 79 -14.32 3.71 -2.33
CA PHE A 79 -13.96 3.18 -3.66
C PHE A 79 -14.26 4.19 -4.78
N LYS A 80 -15.40 4.89 -4.74
CA LYS A 80 -15.72 5.95 -5.72
C LYS A 80 -14.70 7.11 -5.67
N VAL A 81 -14.25 7.47 -4.46
CA VAL A 81 -13.20 8.48 -4.27
C VAL A 81 -11.87 8.00 -4.86
N LEU A 82 -11.48 6.77 -4.57
CA LEU A 82 -10.31 6.10 -5.15
C LEU A 82 -10.38 6.09 -6.69
N GLN A 83 -11.52 5.76 -7.28
CA GLN A 83 -11.69 5.76 -8.74
C GLN A 83 -11.53 7.16 -9.34
N THR A 84 -12.07 8.19 -8.68
CA THR A 84 -11.92 9.57 -9.12
C THR A 84 -10.45 10.01 -9.12
N ASN A 85 -9.73 9.70 -8.04
CA ASN A 85 -8.30 9.98 -7.92
C ASN A 85 -7.47 9.21 -8.94
N ALA A 86 -7.78 7.93 -9.13
CA ALA A 86 -7.18 7.05 -10.13
C ALA A 86 -7.32 7.61 -11.55
N GLN A 87 -8.51 8.10 -11.90
CA GLN A 87 -8.77 8.70 -13.20
C GLN A 87 -7.93 9.97 -13.40
N THR A 88 -7.84 10.81 -12.38
CA THR A 88 -7.02 12.04 -12.42
C THR A 88 -5.53 11.72 -12.64
N ILE A 89 -5.03 10.62 -12.05
CA ILE A 89 -3.67 10.14 -12.31
C ILE A 89 -3.52 9.63 -13.74
N LYS A 90 -4.49 8.87 -14.26
CA LYS A 90 -4.47 8.38 -15.64
C LYS A 90 -4.47 9.51 -16.68
N GLU A 91 -5.13 10.62 -16.42
CA GLU A 91 -5.09 11.80 -17.30
C GLU A 91 -3.68 12.40 -17.41
N ARG A 92 -2.89 12.31 -16.35
CA ARG A 92 -1.49 12.78 -16.32
C ARG A 92 -0.50 11.70 -16.74
N LEU A 93 -0.82 10.43 -16.51
CA LEU A 93 -0.02 9.26 -16.84
C LEU A 93 -0.88 8.22 -17.58
N PRO A 94 -1.19 8.44 -18.88
CA PRO A 94 -2.09 7.55 -19.63
C PRO A 94 -1.60 6.10 -19.73
N GLN A 95 -0.28 5.92 -19.65
CA GLN A 95 0.39 4.61 -19.71
C GLN A 95 0.48 3.92 -18.34
N ALA A 96 0.05 4.56 -17.25
CA ALA A 96 0.10 3.97 -15.92
C ALA A 96 -0.81 2.73 -15.84
N ARG A 97 -0.24 1.61 -15.41
CA ARG A 97 -0.97 0.37 -15.16
C ARG A 97 -1.59 0.45 -13.78
N LEU A 98 -2.86 0.83 -13.70
CA LEU A 98 -3.58 0.84 -12.43
C LEU A 98 -4.85 0.00 -12.46
N LYS A 99 -5.11 -0.69 -11.35
CA LYS A 99 -6.30 -1.51 -11.16
C LYS A 99 -6.90 -1.26 -9.78
N THR A 100 -8.15 -0.80 -9.77
CA THR A 100 -8.93 -0.58 -8.56
C THR A 100 -9.96 -1.70 -8.39
N ILE A 101 -10.00 -2.33 -7.21
CA ILE A 101 -10.85 -3.49 -6.90
C ILE A 101 -11.77 -3.12 -5.73
N CYS A 102 -13.08 -3.19 -5.95
CA CYS A 102 -14.08 -2.96 -4.91
C CYS A 102 -14.34 -4.26 -4.15
N ALA A 103 -13.46 -4.62 -3.22
CA ALA A 103 -13.56 -5.85 -2.45
C ALA A 103 -12.80 -5.75 -1.12
N ASP A 104 -13.15 -6.63 -0.18
CA ASP A 104 -12.31 -6.87 0.99
C ASP A 104 -11.03 -7.61 0.54
N VAL A 105 -9.87 -7.02 0.82
CA VAL A 105 -8.58 -7.63 0.50
C VAL A 105 -8.44 -8.99 1.20
N LEU A 106 -8.97 -9.14 2.41
CA LEU A 106 -8.85 -10.37 3.19
C LEU A 106 -9.50 -11.58 2.50
N SER A 107 -10.48 -11.37 1.62
CA SER A 107 -11.14 -12.44 0.86
C SER A 107 -10.73 -12.48 -0.62
N ALA A 108 -10.38 -11.34 -1.22
CA ALA A 108 -10.17 -11.24 -2.66
C ALA A 108 -8.68 -11.35 -3.09
N PHE A 109 -7.74 -11.17 -2.16
CA PHE A 109 -6.33 -10.95 -2.53
C PHE A 109 -5.73 -12.10 -3.35
N SER A 110 -5.91 -13.35 -2.92
CA SER A 110 -5.34 -14.54 -3.58
C SER A 110 -5.78 -14.69 -5.04
N GLY A 111 -7.06 -14.43 -5.33
CA GLY A 111 -7.62 -14.50 -6.68
C GLY A 111 -7.02 -13.44 -7.62
N HIS A 112 -6.77 -12.24 -7.10
CA HIS A 112 -6.20 -11.14 -7.88
C HIS A 112 -4.69 -11.23 -8.06
N LEU A 113 -3.97 -11.86 -7.12
CA LEU A 113 -2.56 -12.12 -7.31
C LEU A 113 -2.32 -13.04 -8.49
N LYS A 114 -3.15 -14.08 -8.72
CA LYS A 114 -2.91 -15.11 -9.76
C LYS A 114 -2.58 -14.55 -11.15
N GLY A 115 -3.18 -13.43 -11.56
CA GLY A 115 -2.91 -12.78 -12.85
C GLY A 115 -1.92 -11.61 -12.79
N LEU A 116 -1.25 -11.38 -11.66
CA LEU A 116 -0.24 -10.34 -11.54
C LEU A 116 1.09 -10.84 -12.09
N GLU A 117 1.71 -10.04 -12.97
CA GLU A 117 3.03 -10.27 -13.53
C GLU A 117 3.95 -9.14 -13.06
N PRO A 118 4.55 -9.28 -11.87
CA PRO A 118 5.25 -8.17 -11.24
C PRO A 118 6.45 -7.71 -12.05
N ARG A 119 6.80 -6.44 -11.83
CA ARG A 119 8.11 -5.91 -12.20
C ARG A 119 8.72 -5.20 -11.00
N GLY A 120 10.04 -5.25 -10.92
CA GLY A 120 10.79 -4.68 -9.81
C GLY A 120 10.27 -5.14 -8.45
N LEU A 121 10.64 -4.42 -7.39
CA LEU A 121 10.21 -4.74 -6.03
C LEU A 121 8.67 -4.83 -5.94
N VAL A 122 8.17 -5.88 -5.29
CA VAL A 122 6.75 -5.98 -4.94
C VAL A 122 6.54 -5.34 -3.59
N VAL A 123 5.68 -4.32 -3.51
CA VAL A 123 5.40 -3.60 -2.27
C VAL A 123 3.94 -3.81 -1.88
N LEU A 124 3.71 -4.47 -0.74
CA LEU A 124 2.38 -4.62 -0.15
C LEU A 124 2.24 -3.66 1.03
N TYR A 125 1.43 -2.62 0.87
CA TYR A 125 1.12 -1.62 1.88
C TYR A 125 -0.23 -1.92 2.56
N LEU A 126 -0.19 -2.13 3.87
CA LEU A 126 -1.34 -2.43 4.72
C LEU A 126 -1.58 -1.27 5.70
N ASP A 127 -2.64 -0.48 5.48
CA ASP A 127 -3.18 0.52 6.42
C ASP A 127 -4.60 0.10 6.84
N PRO A 128 -4.75 -1.03 7.57
CA PRO A 128 -6.06 -1.51 7.97
C PRO A 128 -6.77 -0.50 8.88
N PRO A 129 -8.12 -0.44 8.84
CA PRO A 129 -8.86 0.36 9.81
C PRO A 129 -8.58 -0.16 11.23
N PHE A 130 -8.49 0.76 12.20
CA PHE A 130 -8.28 0.39 13.60
C PHE A 130 -9.51 -0.32 14.17
N MET A 131 -9.49 -1.65 14.14
CA MET A 131 -10.49 -2.53 14.73
C MET A 131 -9.80 -3.74 15.34
N GLU A 132 -10.44 -4.34 16.33
CA GLU A 132 -9.91 -5.51 17.04
C GLU A 132 -9.68 -6.69 16.08
N GLY A 133 -8.55 -7.37 16.23
CA GLY A 133 -8.21 -8.57 15.45
C GLY A 133 -7.79 -8.32 14.00
N ILE A 134 -7.66 -7.07 13.55
CA ILE A 134 -7.41 -6.78 12.13
C ILE A 134 -5.99 -7.13 11.68
N TYR A 135 -4.99 -6.93 12.55
CA TYR A 135 -3.60 -7.24 12.21
C TYR A 135 -3.39 -8.76 12.15
N GLU A 136 -4.02 -9.49 13.06
CA GLU A 136 -4.04 -10.96 13.10
C GLU A 136 -4.66 -11.53 11.82
N LYS A 137 -5.77 -10.93 11.34
CA LYS A 137 -6.37 -11.30 10.05
C LYS A 137 -5.46 -11.01 8.86
N CYS A 138 -4.74 -9.88 8.89
CA CYS A 138 -3.76 -9.57 7.84
C CYS A 138 -2.62 -10.58 7.84
N TRP A 139 -2.12 -11.00 9.01
CA TRP A 139 -1.10 -12.04 9.10
C TRP A 139 -1.61 -13.40 8.64
N ALA A 140 -2.81 -13.81 9.03
CA ALA A 140 -3.42 -15.05 8.56
C ALA A 140 -3.60 -15.05 7.03
N LEU A 141 -3.97 -13.90 6.44
CA LEU A 141 -3.95 -13.73 4.99
C LEU A 141 -2.55 -14.01 4.45
N LEU A 142 -1.52 -13.33 4.94
CA LEU A 142 -0.13 -13.48 4.47
C LEU A 142 0.39 -14.91 4.58
N GLU A 143 0.07 -15.63 5.66
CA GLU A 143 0.42 -17.05 5.84
C GLU A 143 -0.25 -17.95 4.79
N SER A 144 -1.50 -17.65 4.42
CA SER A 144 -2.22 -18.39 3.38
C SER A 144 -1.66 -18.14 1.97
N LEU A 145 -0.85 -17.09 1.78
CA LEU A 145 -0.23 -16.75 0.50
C LEU A 145 1.04 -17.58 0.25
N ASN A 146 0.89 -18.90 0.21
CA ASN A 146 1.84 -19.80 -0.45
C ASN A 146 2.32 -19.30 -1.85
N PRO A 147 1.51 -18.59 -2.68
CA PRO A 147 1.94 -18.01 -3.97
C PRO A 147 3.03 -16.91 -3.96
N LEU A 148 3.67 -16.60 -2.83
CA LEU A 148 4.72 -15.59 -2.79
C LEU A 148 5.95 -15.94 -3.63
N GLU A 149 6.26 -17.23 -3.87
CA GLU A 149 7.48 -17.66 -4.58
C GLU A 149 7.73 -16.93 -5.91
N ARG A 150 6.70 -16.73 -6.74
CA ARG A 150 6.87 -16.01 -8.01
C ARG A 150 7.15 -14.51 -7.84
N PHE A 151 6.74 -13.93 -6.71
CA PHE A 151 7.02 -12.54 -6.36
C PHE A 151 8.42 -12.42 -5.74
N LEU A 152 8.92 -13.49 -5.10
CA LEU A 152 10.24 -13.51 -4.47
C LEU A 152 11.37 -13.28 -5.47
N LYS A 153 11.22 -13.70 -6.73
CA LYS A 153 12.22 -13.42 -7.78
C LYS A 153 12.47 -11.93 -8.00
N HIS A 154 11.58 -11.07 -7.51
CA HIS A 154 11.69 -9.62 -7.58
C HIS A 154 11.96 -8.93 -6.23
N GLY A 155 11.95 -9.68 -5.13
CA GLY A 155 11.88 -9.14 -3.78
C GLY A 155 10.44 -8.76 -3.38
N PHE A 156 10.12 -8.94 -2.10
CA PHE A 156 8.82 -8.62 -1.53
C PHE A 156 8.98 -7.81 -0.24
N LEU A 157 8.50 -6.57 -0.27
CA LEU A 157 8.46 -5.67 0.87
C LEU A 157 7.02 -5.55 1.37
N LEU A 158 6.79 -6.01 2.59
CA LEU A 158 5.54 -5.85 3.31
C LEU A 158 5.67 -4.66 4.27
N VAL A 159 4.70 -3.76 4.24
CA VAL A 159 4.67 -2.59 5.13
C VAL A 159 3.33 -2.48 5.82
N PHE A 160 3.36 -2.43 7.15
CA PHE A 160 2.19 -2.15 7.97
C PHE A 160 2.24 -0.70 8.47
N GLU A 161 1.17 0.06 8.22
CA GLU A 161 0.81 1.25 8.99
C GLU A 161 -0.14 0.82 10.11
N HIS A 162 0.29 0.99 11.37
CA HIS A 162 -0.47 0.50 12.52
C HIS A 162 -0.41 1.47 13.71
N LEU A 163 -1.27 1.27 14.70
CA LEU A 163 -1.20 2.02 15.96
C LEU A 163 0.12 1.77 16.69
N SER A 164 0.76 2.84 17.14
CA SER A 164 1.93 2.76 18.02
C SER A 164 1.52 2.08 19.33
N GLY A 165 2.17 0.95 19.64
CA GLY A 165 1.83 0.10 20.79
C GLY A 165 1.08 -1.19 20.43
N ALA A 166 0.63 -1.35 19.18
CA ALA A 166 0.17 -2.65 18.69
C ALA A 166 1.32 -3.66 18.72
N SER A 167 1.03 -4.89 19.16
CA SER A 167 1.99 -6.00 19.14
C SER A 167 2.11 -6.52 17.72
N MET A 168 3.22 -6.17 17.05
CA MET A 168 3.54 -6.68 15.72
C MET A 168 4.65 -7.73 15.84
N PRO A 169 4.51 -8.90 15.18
CA PRO A 169 5.50 -9.96 15.29
C PRO A 169 6.82 -9.50 14.67
N ARG A 170 7.95 -9.94 15.24
CA ARG A 170 9.27 -9.73 14.62
C ARG A 170 9.48 -10.66 13.43
N ASN A 171 9.02 -11.90 13.57
CA ASN A 171 9.04 -12.92 12.53
C ASN A 171 7.64 -13.54 12.44
N ALA A 172 7.03 -13.55 11.26
CA ALA A 172 5.74 -14.18 10.99
C ALA A 172 5.56 -14.44 9.50
N ALA A 173 4.90 -15.54 9.10
CA ALA A 173 4.58 -15.81 7.69
C ALA A 173 5.78 -15.78 6.72
N SER A 174 6.98 -16.21 7.16
CA SER A 174 8.25 -16.08 6.42
C SER A 174 8.70 -14.63 6.18
N PHE A 175 8.19 -13.68 6.96
CA PHE A 175 8.62 -12.29 6.96
C PHE A 175 9.38 -11.97 8.24
N SER A 176 10.50 -11.27 8.08
CA SER A 176 11.28 -10.71 9.18
C SER A 176 11.25 -9.19 9.15
N ILE A 177 11.04 -8.57 10.30
CA ILE A 177 11.05 -7.12 10.43
C ILE A 177 12.46 -6.58 10.16
N ILE A 178 12.57 -5.56 9.33
CA ILE A 178 13.85 -4.92 8.99
C ILE A 178 13.94 -3.47 9.47
N LYS A 179 12.79 -2.83 9.72
CA LYS A 179 12.75 -1.42 10.10
C LYS A 179 11.42 -1.06 10.74
N GLU A 180 11.49 -0.14 11.70
CA GLU A 180 10.32 0.54 12.26
C GLU A 180 10.55 2.06 12.26
N ARG A 181 9.47 2.81 12.05
CA ARG A 181 9.44 4.28 12.13
C ARG A 181 8.15 4.73 12.82
N LYS A 182 8.29 5.42 13.96
CA LYS A 182 7.17 5.91 14.76
C LYS A 182 6.84 7.37 14.44
N PHE A 183 5.55 7.67 14.33
CA PHE A 183 4.94 8.97 14.06
C PHE A 183 3.80 9.23 15.05
N GLY A 184 4.14 9.57 16.28
CA GLY A 184 3.15 9.80 17.34
C GLY A 184 2.37 8.52 17.68
N ARG A 185 1.12 8.45 17.20
CA ARG A 185 0.20 7.31 17.41
C ARG A 185 0.25 6.26 16.29
N THR A 186 1.04 6.48 15.24
CA THR A 186 1.18 5.57 14.11
C THR A 186 2.61 5.07 14.00
N THR A 187 2.81 3.81 13.66
CA THR A 187 4.12 3.21 13.34
C THR A 187 4.05 2.59 11.95
N LEU A 188 5.11 2.80 11.16
CA LEU A 188 5.39 2.01 9.96
C LEU A 188 6.36 0.90 10.31
N SER A 189 5.95 -0.34 10.08
CA SER A 189 6.77 -1.54 10.25
C SER A 189 7.02 -2.19 8.89
N TYR A 190 8.30 -2.36 8.56
CA TYR A 190 8.77 -2.87 7.27
C TYR A 190 9.31 -4.28 7.45
N TYR A 191 8.86 -5.18 6.58
CA TYR A 191 9.15 -6.59 6.62
C TYR A 191 9.67 -7.06 5.27
N LEU A 192 10.76 -7.83 5.28
CA LEU A 192 11.23 -8.55 4.10
C LEU A 192 10.85 -10.01 4.21
N TYR A 193 10.51 -10.60 3.07
CA TYR A 193 10.38 -12.04 2.98
C TYR A 193 11.76 -12.69 3.14
N THR A 194 11.89 -13.52 4.16
CA THR A 194 13.08 -14.30 4.51
C THR A 194 12.68 -15.76 4.45
N LYS A 195 12.82 -16.40 3.27
CA LYS A 195 12.78 -17.87 3.22
C LYS A 195 14.07 -18.36 3.87
N GLU A 196 13.95 -19.21 4.87
CA GLU A 196 15.01 -20.19 5.18
C GLU A 196 14.92 -21.36 4.20
#